data_AF-A0A0P0WKS4-F1
#
_entry.id   AF-A0A0P0WKS4-F1
#
_cell.length_a   1.000
_cell.length_b   1.000
_cell.length_c   1.000
_cell.angle_alpha   90.00
_cell.angle_beta   90.00
_cell.angle_gamma   90.00
#
_symmetry.space_group_name_H-M   'P 1'
#
loop_
_entity.id
_entity.type
_entity.pdbx_description
1 polymer ?
#
loop_
_entity_poly.entity_id
_entity_poly.type
_entity_poly.pdbx_seq_one_letter_code
_entity_poly.pdbx_strand_id
1 'polypeptide(L)'
;VDELIEKADGFAGVFPEHKYEIVRRLQERKHICGMTGDGVNDAPALKKADIGIAVADATDAARGASDIVLTEPGLSVIISAVLTSRAIFQRMKNYTIYAVSITIRVVLGFLLLALIWRFDFAPFMVLIIAILNDGTIMTISKDRVKPSPLPDAWRLQEIFATGIVLGTYLALATVLFFWAVRDTDFFTRTFGVHPIGGSTEELMAAVYLQVSIISQALIFVTRARSWFFVERPGLLLVGAFLIAQLMATLIAVYANWPFAKMKGIGWSWGMVIWLFSIVTFFPLDIFKFAIRYFLSGKAWNNAFDNKTAFANELDYGKSKREAQWAIAQRSLHGLQQAETSTALFDDNKDYLELSEIAEQAKRRAEIARLRELHTLKGHVESVVKLKGLDIDTIQNHYTV
;
A
#
# COMPACT_ATOMS: atom_id res chain seq x y z
N VAL A 1 -10.07 29.66 15.31
CA VAL A 1 -8.59 29.79 15.31
C VAL A 1 -7.96 28.49 14.82
N ASP A 2 -8.24 27.35 15.44
CA ASP A 2 -7.66 26.06 15.02
C ASP A 2 -7.90 25.72 13.53
N GLU A 3 -9.10 25.96 13.02
CA GLU A 3 -9.41 25.73 11.59
C GLU A 3 -8.66 26.69 10.66
N LEU A 4 -8.38 27.90 11.13
CA LEU A 4 -7.57 28.89 10.41
C LEU A 4 -6.10 28.47 10.40
N ILE A 5 -5.59 27.91 11.52
CA ILE A 5 -4.25 27.32 11.61
C ILE A 5 -4.13 26.13 10.64
N GLU A 6 -5.15 25.28 10.57
CA GLU A 6 -5.15 24.11 9.67
C GLU A 6 -5.20 24.48 8.19
N LYS A 7 -5.95 25.54 7.83
CA LYS A 7 -6.07 26.03 6.45
C LYS A 7 -4.94 26.98 6.02
N ALA A 8 -4.09 27.43 6.94
CA ALA A 8 -3.04 28.39 6.64
C ALA A 8 -1.79 27.72 6.05
N ASP A 9 -1.26 28.29 4.97
CA ASP A 9 -0.02 27.84 4.33
C ASP A 9 1.25 28.41 4.99
N GLY A 10 1.12 29.33 5.95
CA GLY A 10 2.26 29.94 6.61
C GLY A 10 1.89 30.88 7.77
N PHE A 11 2.86 31.05 8.67
CA PHE A 11 2.75 31.93 9.85
C PHE A 11 3.95 32.88 9.88
N ALA A 12 3.70 34.17 10.11
CA ALA A 12 4.72 35.21 10.19
C ALA A 12 4.73 35.88 11.58
N GLY A 13 5.88 36.42 11.99
CA GLY A 13 6.01 37.07 13.30
C GLY A 13 5.83 36.11 14.49
N VAL A 14 6.28 34.87 14.33
CA VAL A 14 6.01 33.77 15.28
C VAL A 14 7.05 33.77 16.40
N PHE A 15 6.60 34.05 17.63
CA PHE A 15 7.42 33.89 18.83
C PHE A 15 7.63 32.40 19.17
N PRO A 16 8.68 32.05 19.94
CA PRO A 16 8.96 30.67 20.31
C PRO A 16 7.76 29.93 20.95
N GLU A 17 7.01 30.62 21.81
CA GLU A 17 5.79 30.09 22.46
C GLU A 17 4.69 29.80 21.43
N HIS A 18 4.59 30.64 20.40
CA HIS A 18 3.62 30.45 19.32
C HIS A 18 3.97 29.23 18.47
N LYS A 19 5.27 28.97 18.20
CA LYS A 19 5.68 27.76 17.45
C LYS A 19 5.22 26.48 18.17
N TYR A 20 5.41 26.44 19.49
CA TYR A 20 4.94 25.32 20.32
C TYR A 20 3.42 25.16 20.26
N GLU A 21 2.67 26.25 20.43
CA GLU A 21 1.20 26.20 20.40
C GLU A 21 0.67 25.77 19.02
N ILE A 22 1.26 26.25 17.93
CA ILE A 22 0.87 25.85 16.56
C ILE A 22 1.04 24.33 16.37
N VAL A 23 2.19 23.77 16.74
CA VAL A 23 2.43 22.33 16.65
C VAL A 23 1.43 21.57 17.51
N ARG A 24 1.19 22.01 18.75
CA ARG A 24 0.22 21.36 19.64
C ARG A 24 -1.20 21.37 19.04
N ARG A 25 -1.64 22.49 18.46
CA ARG A 25 -2.97 22.63 17.85
C ARG A 25 -3.13 21.75 16.61
N LEU A 26 -2.10 21.65 15.77
CA LEU A 26 -2.11 20.77 14.60
C LEU A 26 -2.15 19.28 15.02
N GLN A 27 -1.43 18.92 16.08
CA GLN A 27 -1.50 17.57 16.67
C GLN A 27 -2.87 17.26 17.28
N GLU A 28 -3.50 18.22 17.98
CA GLU A 28 -4.87 18.08 18.51
C GLU A 28 -5.89 17.82 17.39
N ARG A 29 -5.60 18.30 16.17
CA ARG A 29 -6.37 18.04 14.94
C ARG A 29 -6.02 16.72 14.24
N LYS A 30 -5.18 15.87 14.87
CA LYS A 30 -4.73 14.56 14.38
C LYS A 30 -3.80 14.61 13.15
N HIS A 31 -3.18 15.75 12.88
CA HIS A 31 -2.08 15.83 11.91
C HIS A 31 -0.79 15.29 12.53
N ILE A 32 0.03 14.62 11.70
CA ILE A 32 1.39 14.25 12.09
C ILE A 32 2.30 15.41 11.70
N CYS A 33 2.89 16.07 12.70
CA CYS A 33 3.62 17.31 12.50
C CYS A 33 5.13 17.07 12.48
N GLY A 34 5.76 17.35 11.34
CA GLY A 34 7.20 17.53 11.24
C GLY A 34 7.56 19.00 11.44
N MET A 35 8.47 19.32 12.35
CA MET A 35 8.93 20.69 12.60
C MET A 35 10.42 20.81 12.33
N THR A 36 10.82 21.84 11.61
CA THR A 36 12.24 22.20 11.42
C THR A 36 12.65 23.35 12.34
N GLY A 37 13.88 23.32 12.85
CA GLY A 37 14.41 24.39 13.69
C GLY A 37 15.94 24.44 13.68
N ASP A 38 16.49 25.60 14.05
CA ASP A 38 17.92 25.90 14.04
C ASP A 38 18.43 26.41 15.41
N GLY A 39 17.60 27.18 16.11
CA GLY A 39 17.95 27.84 17.36
C GLY A 39 17.50 27.12 18.63
N VAL A 40 18.09 27.53 19.75
CA VAL A 40 17.70 27.11 21.13
C VAL A 40 16.22 27.37 21.41
N ASN A 41 15.65 28.40 20.79
CA ASN A 41 14.26 28.81 20.95
C ASN A 41 13.27 27.82 20.34
N ASP A 42 13.74 27.01 19.37
CA ASP A 42 12.89 26.04 18.68
C ASP A 42 12.89 24.69 19.41
N ALA A 43 13.78 24.48 20.38
CA ALA A 43 13.91 23.22 21.10
C ALA A 43 12.60 22.72 21.74
N PRO A 44 11.77 23.55 22.42
CA PRO A 44 10.50 23.09 22.99
C PRO A 44 9.51 22.62 21.92
N ALA A 45 9.48 23.31 20.78
CA ALA A 45 8.54 23.02 19.70
C ALA A 45 9.02 21.83 18.85
N LEU A 46 10.33 21.71 18.60
CA LEU A 46 10.99 20.52 18.03
C LEU A 46 10.68 19.27 18.84
N LYS A 47 10.77 19.37 20.18
CA LYS A 47 10.49 18.24 21.07
C LYS A 47 9.00 17.89 21.14
N LYS A 48 8.13 18.87 20.89
CA LYS A 48 6.67 18.69 20.89
C LYS A 48 6.19 18.04 19.59
N ALA A 49 6.83 18.33 18.47
CA ALA A 49 6.52 17.77 17.17
C ALA A 49 6.63 16.24 17.16
N ASP A 50 5.89 15.57 16.27
CA ASP A 50 5.99 14.12 16.09
C ASP A 50 7.34 13.74 15.49
N ILE A 51 7.93 14.65 14.70
CA ILE A 51 9.28 14.55 14.17
C ILE A 51 9.94 15.93 14.23
N GLY A 52 10.91 16.10 15.14
CA GLY A 52 11.77 17.28 15.20
C GLY A 52 12.95 17.14 14.22
N ILE A 53 13.17 18.14 13.36
CA ILE A 53 14.22 18.16 12.33
C ILE A 53 15.17 19.34 12.61
N ALA A 54 16.41 19.06 12.99
CA ALA A 54 17.45 20.09 13.08
C ALA A 54 18.12 20.28 11.71
N VAL A 55 18.27 21.54 11.28
CA VAL A 55 19.04 21.88 10.07
C VAL A 55 20.55 21.69 10.28
N ALA A 56 21.34 21.62 9.21
CA ALA A 56 22.78 21.35 9.27
C ALA A 56 23.55 22.34 10.15
N ASP A 57 23.18 23.62 10.08
CA ASP A 57 23.81 24.69 10.86
C ASP A 57 23.10 24.96 12.20
N ALA A 58 22.31 24.00 12.70
CA ALA A 58 21.58 24.14 13.94
C ALA A 58 22.50 24.13 15.17
N THR A 59 22.10 24.89 16.19
CA THR A 59 22.73 24.89 17.52
C THR A 59 22.74 23.48 18.13
N ASP A 60 23.73 23.17 18.98
CA ASP A 60 23.81 21.87 19.67
C ASP A 60 22.54 21.57 20.48
N ALA A 61 21.92 22.61 21.04
CA ALA A 61 20.66 22.49 21.76
C ALA A 61 19.50 22.06 20.85
N ALA A 62 19.37 22.66 19.66
CA ALA A 62 18.34 22.25 18.69
C ALA A 62 18.59 20.83 18.17
N ARG A 63 19.85 20.46 17.90
CA ARG A 63 20.25 19.10 17.53
C ARG A 63 19.94 18.07 18.62
N GLY A 64 20.15 18.43 19.88
CA GLY A 64 19.81 17.59 21.04
C GLY A 64 18.31 17.44 21.28
N ALA A 65 17.49 18.40 20.81
CA ALA A 65 16.03 18.35 20.94
C ALA A 65 15.34 17.64 19.77
N SER A 66 15.97 17.55 18.59
CA SER A 66 15.44 16.95 17.37
C SER A 66 15.61 15.42 17.30
N ASP A 67 14.72 14.74 16.56
CA ASP A 67 14.80 13.30 16.28
C ASP A 67 15.69 12.98 15.07
N ILE A 68 15.81 13.92 14.13
CA ILE A 68 16.66 13.82 12.95
C ILE A 68 17.49 15.10 12.78
N VAL A 69 18.78 14.93 12.51
CA VAL A 69 19.71 16.03 12.21
C VAL A 69 20.10 15.93 10.75
N LEU A 70 19.84 16.97 9.98
CA LEU A 70 20.26 17.04 8.58
C LEU A 70 21.75 17.37 8.52
N THR A 71 22.50 16.65 7.68
CA THR A 71 23.91 16.96 7.41
C THR A 71 24.09 17.91 6.23
N GLU A 72 23.03 18.12 5.46
CA GLU A 72 22.99 18.98 4.29
C GLU A 72 21.86 20.02 4.45
N PRO A 73 22.09 21.29 4.09
CA PRO A 73 21.04 22.31 4.15
C PRO A 73 20.01 22.12 3.03
N GLY A 74 18.76 22.52 3.28
CA GLY A 74 17.72 22.66 2.26
C GLY A 74 16.48 21.80 2.48
N LEU A 75 15.32 22.34 2.07
CA LEU A 75 14.03 21.65 2.16
C LEU A 75 13.96 20.39 1.27
N SER A 76 14.74 20.35 0.18
CA SER A 76 14.82 19.20 -0.73
C SER A 76 15.32 17.93 -0.03
N VAL A 77 16.20 18.06 0.97
CA VAL A 77 16.73 16.95 1.76
C VAL A 77 15.61 16.31 2.59
N ILE A 78 14.74 17.13 3.16
CA ILE A 78 13.57 16.66 3.93
C ILE A 78 12.61 15.89 3.02
N ILE A 79 12.32 16.39 1.82
CA ILE A 79 11.46 15.70 0.86
C ILE A 79 12.06 14.33 0.49
N SER A 80 13.37 14.28 0.23
CA SER A 80 14.09 13.05 -0.08
C SER A 80 14.08 12.05 1.10
N ALA A 81 14.25 12.55 2.32
CA ALA A 81 14.16 11.76 3.54
C ALA A 81 12.74 11.18 3.74
N VAL A 82 11.70 11.98 3.52
CA VAL A 82 10.30 11.53 3.60
C VAL A 82 10.00 10.46 2.54
N LEU A 83 10.44 10.65 1.29
CA LEU A 83 10.25 9.65 0.23
C LEU A 83 10.97 8.32 0.55
N THR A 84 12.20 8.41 1.07
CA THR A 84 12.99 7.24 1.48
C THR A 84 12.34 6.52 2.67
N SER A 85 11.89 7.27 3.68
CA SER A 85 11.16 6.75 4.84
C SER A 85 9.89 6.01 4.40
N ARG A 86 9.11 6.58 3.47
CA ARG A 86 7.93 5.91 2.90
C ARG A 86 8.29 4.61 2.19
N ALA A 87 9.41 4.55 1.46
CA ALA A 87 9.86 3.32 0.82
C ALA A 87 10.23 2.23 1.86
N ILE A 88 10.94 2.62 2.93
CA ILE A 88 11.28 1.71 4.05
C ILE A 88 10.01 1.22 4.74
N PHE A 89 9.07 2.13 5.02
CA PHE A 89 7.79 1.80 5.65
C PHE A 89 6.99 0.77 4.83
N GLN A 90 6.98 0.90 3.50
CA GLN A 90 6.34 -0.10 2.64
C GLN A 90 7.01 -1.47 2.71
N ARG A 91 8.35 -1.53 2.80
CA ARG A 91 9.06 -2.81 3.01
C ARG A 91 8.64 -3.48 4.32
N MET A 92 8.54 -2.70 5.41
CA MET A 92 8.09 -3.22 6.71
C MET A 92 6.66 -3.76 6.65
N LYS A 93 5.73 -2.99 6.05
CA LYS A 93 4.33 -3.41 5.88
C LYS A 93 4.22 -4.71 5.07
N ASN A 94 4.92 -4.80 3.94
CA ASN A 94 4.94 -5.98 3.08
C ASN A 94 5.52 -7.20 3.82
N TYR A 95 6.60 -7.01 4.59
CA TYR A 95 7.17 -8.04 5.44
C TYR A 95 6.19 -8.52 6.52
N THR A 96 5.44 -7.62 7.17
CA THR A 96 4.45 -8.02 8.17
C THR A 96 3.33 -8.86 7.54
N ILE A 97 2.82 -8.47 6.36
CA ILE A 97 1.81 -9.28 5.63
C ILE A 97 2.36 -10.68 5.35
N TYR A 98 3.61 -10.75 4.86
CA TYR A 98 4.30 -12.01 4.59
C TYR A 98 4.45 -12.90 5.83
N ALA A 99 4.97 -12.35 6.92
CA ALA A 99 5.20 -13.08 8.16
C ALA A 99 3.89 -13.64 8.73
N VAL A 100 2.82 -12.84 8.76
CA VAL A 100 1.49 -13.28 9.20
C VAL A 100 0.94 -14.37 8.29
N SER A 101 1.11 -14.22 6.97
CA SER A 101 0.58 -15.20 6.02
C SER A 101 1.26 -16.57 6.15
N ILE A 102 2.59 -16.60 6.34
CA ILE A 102 3.31 -17.85 6.55
C ILE A 102 2.94 -18.51 7.87
N THR A 103 2.81 -17.75 8.96
CA THR A 103 2.43 -18.35 10.26
C THR A 103 1.06 -18.99 10.18
N ILE A 104 0.07 -18.30 9.59
CA ILE A 104 -1.27 -18.86 9.37
C ILE A 104 -1.22 -20.09 8.47
N ARG A 105 -0.43 -20.04 7.39
CA ARG A 105 -0.27 -21.19 6.49
C ARG A 105 0.28 -22.42 7.20
N VAL A 106 1.38 -22.27 7.93
CA VAL A 106 2.07 -23.37 8.62
C VAL A 106 1.18 -23.97 9.69
N VAL A 107 0.58 -23.12 10.53
CA VAL A 107 -0.30 -23.55 11.61
C VAL A 107 -1.55 -24.25 11.06
N LEU A 108 -2.29 -23.57 10.17
CA LEU A 108 -3.55 -24.11 9.64
C LEU A 108 -3.30 -25.32 8.73
N GLY A 109 -2.29 -25.25 7.87
CA GLY A 109 -1.98 -26.31 6.91
C GLY A 109 -1.61 -27.61 7.60
N PHE A 110 -0.62 -27.60 8.50
CA PHE A 110 -0.21 -28.82 9.21
C PHE A 110 -1.25 -29.30 10.22
N LEU A 111 -2.01 -28.40 10.85
CA LEU A 111 -3.15 -28.78 11.69
C LEU A 111 -4.21 -29.55 10.89
N LEU A 112 -4.58 -29.07 9.69
CA LEU A 112 -5.57 -29.75 8.84
C LEU A 112 -5.07 -31.10 8.33
N LEU A 113 -3.78 -31.22 7.98
CA LEU A 113 -3.20 -32.51 7.58
C LEU A 113 -3.24 -33.54 8.71
N ALA A 114 -2.89 -33.11 9.93
CA ALA A 114 -2.95 -33.97 11.12
C ALA A 114 -4.40 -34.34 11.49
N LEU A 115 -5.34 -33.40 11.40
CA LEU A 115 -6.73 -33.63 11.77
C LEU A 115 -7.45 -34.59 10.81
N ILE A 116 -7.26 -34.42 9.50
CA ILE A 116 -8.03 -35.16 8.48
C ILE A 116 -7.39 -36.52 8.19
N TRP A 117 -6.06 -36.57 7.99
CA TRP A 117 -5.37 -37.80 7.57
C TRP A 117 -4.46 -38.41 8.64
N ARG A 118 -4.41 -37.83 9.87
CA ARG A 118 -3.46 -38.24 10.93
C ARG A 118 -2.02 -38.28 10.42
N PHE A 119 -1.68 -37.32 9.57
CA PHE A 119 -0.35 -37.21 8.97
C PHE A 119 0.55 -36.34 9.83
N ASP A 120 1.55 -36.95 10.45
CA ASP A 120 2.54 -36.25 11.28
C ASP A 120 3.70 -35.74 10.44
N PHE A 121 3.72 -34.43 10.17
CA PHE A 121 4.83 -33.79 9.45
C PHE A 121 6.07 -33.66 10.35
N ALA A 122 7.24 -34.06 9.86
CA ALA A 122 8.46 -34.03 10.67
C ALA A 122 8.88 -32.60 11.05
N PRO A 123 9.08 -32.29 12.35
CA PRO A 123 9.51 -30.96 12.79
C PRO A 123 10.84 -30.51 12.17
N PHE A 124 11.75 -31.45 11.89
CA PHE A 124 13.02 -31.14 11.24
C PHE A 124 12.83 -30.53 9.85
N MET A 125 11.82 -30.96 9.08
CA MET A 125 11.54 -30.37 7.77
C MET A 125 10.99 -28.96 7.88
N VAL A 126 10.20 -28.67 8.93
CA VAL A 126 9.75 -27.30 9.23
C VAL A 126 10.94 -26.42 9.58
N LEU A 127 11.93 -26.94 10.33
CA LEU A 127 13.17 -26.22 10.63
C LEU A 127 13.96 -25.89 9.36
N ILE A 128 14.08 -26.82 8.41
CA ILE A 128 14.74 -26.54 7.12
C ILE A 128 14.00 -25.46 6.34
N ILE A 129 12.66 -25.51 6.29
CA ILE A 129 11.85 -24.45 5.66
C ILE A 129 12.12 -23.10 6.34
N ALA A 130 12.16 -23.05 7.67
CA ALA A 130 12.42 -21.82 8.42
C ALA A 130 13.81 -21.23 8.11
N ILE A 131 14.87 -22.06 8.12
CA ILE A 131 16.23 -21.62 7.81
C ILE A 131 16.33 -21.07 6.38
N LEU A 132 15.76 -21.79 5.41
CA LEU A 132 15.75 -21.31 4.01
C LEU A 132 14.96 -20.01 3.86
N ASN A 133 13.84 -19.88 4.57
CA ASN A 133 13.03 -18.68 4.56
C ASN A 133 13.80 -17.48 5.15
N ASP A 134 14.41 -17.63 6.33
CA ASP A 134 15.17 -16.56 6.99
C ASP A 134 16.31 -16.02 6.11
N GLY A 135 17.02 -16.92 5.42
CA GLY A 135 18.04 -16.53 4.44
C GLY A 135 17.49 -15.64 3.32
N THR A 136 16.29 -15.96 2.82
CA THR A 136 15.62 -15.14 1.78
C THR A 136 15.03 -13.85 2.34
N ILE A 137 14.51 -13.84 3.57
CA ILE A 137 13.89 -12.68 4.21
C ILE A 137 14.87 -11.51 4.33
N MET A 138 16.16 -11.79 4.60
CA MET A 138 17.17 -10.74 4.69
C MET A 138 17.25 -9.87 3.43
N THR A 139 16.90 -10.42 2.26
CA THR A 139 16.90 -9.67 0.99
C THR A 139 15.75 -8.67 0.87
N ILE A 140 14.65 -8.84 1.61
CA ILE A 140 13.49 -7.92 1.62
C ILE A 140 13.91 -6.53 2.09
N SER A 141 14.86 -6.45 3.02
CA SER A 141 15.40 -5.18 3.53
C SER A 141 16.03 -4.31 2.43
N LYS A 142 16.62 -4.95 1.40
CA LYS A 142 17.29 -4.32 0.26
C LYS A 142 16.42 -4.28 -1.00
N ASP A 143 15.16 -4.67 -0.92
CA ASP A 143 14.31 -4.78 -2.09
C ASP A 143 13.90 -3.40 -2.65
N ARG A 144 13.65 -3.34 -3.97
CA ARG A 144 13.23 -2.12 -4.65
C ARG A 144 11.71 -1.98 -4.58
N VAL A 145 11.22 -1.24 -3.60
CA VAL A 145 9.79 -0.96 -3.39
C VAL A 145 9.47 0.49 -3.74
N LYS A 146 8.30 0.72 -4.35
CA LYS A 146 7.83 2.08 -4.66
C LYS A 146 7.26 2.74 -3.39
N PRO A 147 7.66 3.98 -3.06
CA PRO A 147 7.08 4.70 -1.93
C PRO A 147 5.60 4.99 -2.16
N SER A 148 4.84 5.13 -1.08
CA SER A 148 3.44 5.53 -1.16
C SER A 148 3.32 7.01 -1.57
N PRO A 149 2.44 7.37 -2.53
CA PRO A 149 2.25 8.78 -2.91
C PRO A 149 1.61 9.59 -1.78
N LEU A 150 0.73 8.96 -1.02
CA LEU A 150 0.07 9.53 0.15
C LEU A 150 0.75 9.04 1.44
N PRO A 151 0.71 9.84 2.54
CA PRO A 151 1.11 9.36 3.85
C PRO A 151 0.28 8.12 4.21
N ASP A 152 0.96 7.05 4.62
CA ASP A 152 0.36 5.78 5.01
C ASP A 152 0.63 5.58 6.50
N ALA A 153 -0.38 5.10 7.22
CA ALA A 153 -0.28 4.80 8.65
C ALA A 153 -0.37 3.29 8.87
N TRP A 154 0.13 2.81 10.01
CA TRP A 154 0.15 1.38 10.30
C TRP A 154 -1.25 0.85 10.66
N ARG A 155 -2.06 0.53 9.64
CA ARG A 155 -3.37 -0.12 9.81
C ARG A 155 -3.20 -1.61 10.05
N LEU A 156 -2.87 -2.00 11.28
CA LEU A 156 -2.60 -3.39 11.66
C LEU A 156 -3.72 -4.35 11.26
N GLN A 157 -4.99 -3.95 11.41
CA GLN A 157 -6.14 -4.75 11.03
C GLN A 157 -6.13 -5.11 9.53
N GLU A 158 -5.79 -4.17 8.66
CA GLU A 158 -5.72 -4.38 7.21
C GLU A 158 -4.59 -5.36 6.84
N ILE A 159 -3.45 -5.20 7.51
CA ILE A 159 -2.25 -6.03 7.34
C ILE A 159 -2.52 -7.47 7.80
N PHE A 160 -3.10 -7.65 8.99
CA PHE A 160 -3.44 -8.95 9.53
C PHE A 160 -4.53 -9.64 8.71
N ALA A 161 -5.59 -8.93 8.32
CA ALA A 161 -6.64 -9.48 7.47
C ALA A 161 -6.08 -9.98 6.13
N THR A 162 -5.21 -9.19 5.49
CA THR A 162 -4.54 -9.59 4.25
C THR A 162 -3.66 -10.83 4.45
N GLY A 163 -2.86 -10.85 5.52
CA GLY A 163 -2.01 -11.99 5.85
C GLY A 163 -2.81 -13.27 6.11
N ILE A 164 -3.88 -13.19 6.91
CA ILE A 164 -4.73 -14.34 7.25
C ILE A 164 -5.37 -14.92 6.00
N VAL A 165 -6.00 -14.11 5.14
CA VAL A 165 -6.68 -14.65 3.95
C VAL A 165 -5.69 -15.30 2.98
N LEU A 166 -4.54 -14.66 2.72
CA LEU A 166 -3.50 -15.27 1.90
C LEU A 166 -2.97 -16.56 2.52
N GLY A 167 -2.74 -16.57 3.83
CA GLY A 167 -2.26 -17.76 4.56
C GLY A 167 -3.25 -18.91 4.55
N THR A 168 -4.54 -18.62 4.74
CA THR A 168 -5.63 -19.61 4.69
C THR A 168 -5.77 -20.20 3.30
N TYR A 169 -5.74 -19.38 2.23
CA TYR A 169 -5.74 -19.89 0.86
C TYR A 169 -4.57 -20.85 0.61
N LEU A 170 -3.37 -20.47 1.06
CA LEU A 170 -2.18 -21.32 0.89
C LEU A 170 -2.25 -22.61 1.70
N ALA A 171 -2.80 -22.57 2.91
CA ALA A 171 -3.03 -23.77 3.71
C ALA A 171 -4.02 -24.71 3.01
N LEU A 172 -5.14 -24.19 2.50
CA LEU A 172 -6.13 -24.96 1.75
C LEU A 172 -5.53 -25.55 0.47
N ALA A 173 -4.66 -24.81 -0.23
CA ALA A 173 -3.96 -25.33 -1.40
C ALA A 173 -2.98 -26.46 -1.05
N THR A 174 -2.30 -26.39 0.09
CA THR A 174 -1.45 -27.48 0.59
C THR A 174 -2.28 -28.71 0.98
N VAL A 175 -3.46 -28.51 1.60
CA VAL A 175 -4.40 -29.60 1.90
C VAL A 175 -4.96 -30.24 0.63
N LEU A 176 -5.34 -29.43 -0.35
CA LEU A 176 -5.81 -29.90 -1.66
C LEU A 176 -4.72 -30.70 -2.38
N PHE A 177 -3.48 -30.22 -2.35
CA PHE A 177 -2.33 -30.94 -2.89
C PHE A 177 -2.17 -32.31 -2.22
N PHE A 178 -2.21 -32.35 -0.89
CA PHE A 178 -2.08 -33.61 -0.14
C PHE A 178 -3.19 -34.59 -0.47
N TRP A 179 -4.45 -34.14 -0.48
CA TRP A 179 -5.61 -34.95 -0.88
C TRP A 179 -5.46 -35.49 -2.30
N ALA A 180 -5.05 -34.64 -3.24
CA ALA A 180 -4.90 -35.01 -4.65
C ALA A 180 -3.76 -36.02 -4.91
N VAL A 181 -2.77 -36.12 -4.02
CA VAL A 181 -1.67 -37.09 -4.11
C VAL A 181 -1.99 -38.38 -3.35
N ARG A 182 -2.67 -38.27 -2.19
CA ARG A 182 -2.95 -39.40 -1.28
C ARG A 182 -4.17 -40.22 -1.73
N ASP A 183 -5.28 -39.54 -2.00
CA ASP A 183 -6.60 -40.17 -2.18
C ASP A 183 -7.02 -40.27 -3.65
N THR A 184 -6.32 -39.58 -4.56
CA THR A 184 -6.66 -39.53 -5.99
C THR A 184 -5.46 -39.94 -6.85
N ASP A 185 -5.70 -40.66 -7.96
CA ASP A 185 -4.67 -41.00 -8.95
C ASP A 185 -4.46 -39.92 -10.02
N PHE A 186 -4.87 -38.67 -9.75
CA PHE A 186 -4.87 -37.58 -10.73
C PHE A 186 -3.47 -37.31 -11.30
N PHE A 187 -2.47 -37.21 -10.42
CA PHE A 187 -1.10 -36.93 -10.82
C PHE A 187 -0.46 -38.11 -11.56
N THR A 188 -0.68 -39.34 -11.07
CA THR A 188 -0.22 -40.58 -11.70
C THR A 188 -0.78 -40.73 -13.12
N ARG A 189 -2.08 -40.48 -13.31
CA ARG A 189 -2.74 -40.60 -14.63
C ARG A 189 -2.34 -39.51 -15.61
N THR A 190 -2.19 -38.27 -15.13
CA THR A 190 -1.96 -37.11 -16.00
C THR A 190 -0.49 -36.96 -16.40
N PHE A 191 0.44 -37.23 -15.47
CA PHE A 191 1.87 -36.99 -15.66
C PHE A 191 2.70 -38.29 -15.74
N GLY A 192 2.09 -39.48 -15.58
CA GLY A 192 2.79 -40.76 -15.69
C GLY A 192 3.84 -40.99 -14.58
N VAL A 193 3.67 -40.35 -13.43
CA VAL A 193 4.58 -40.48 -12.27
C VAL A 193 4.22 -41.69 -11.42
N HIS A 194 5.19 -42.25 -10.70
CA HIS A 194 4.94 -43.40 -9.82
C HIS A 194 4.04 -43.02 -8.63
N PRO A 195 3.15 -43.91 -8.16
CA PRO A 195 2.23 -43.60 -7.08
C PRO A 195 2.96 -43.50 -5.74
N ILE A 196 2.92 -42.33 -5.12
CA ILE A 196 3.53 -42.06 -3.80
C ILE A 196 2.52 -42.09 -2.65
N GLY A 197 1.22 -42.24 -2.96
CA GLY A 197 0.14 -42.17 -1.98
C GLY A 197 0.27 -43.16 -0.83
N GLY A 198 0.93 -44.31 -1.01
CA GLY A 198 1.15 -45.30 0.05
C GLY A 198 2.31 -45.01 1.00
N SER A 199 3.30 -44.21 0.57
CA SER A 199 4.53 -43.96 1.33
C SER A 199 4.46 -42.62 2.05
N THR A 200 4.42 -42.67 3.39
CA THR A 200 4.43 -41.44 4.22
C THR A 200 5.72 -40.64 4.05
N GLU A 201 6.84 -41.31 3.79
CA GLU A 201 8.15 -40.65 3.67
C GLU A 201 8.30 -39.85 2.36
N GLU A 202 7.76 -40.38 1.26
CA GLU A 202 7.75 -39.71 -0.05
C GLU A 202 6.71 -38.58 -0.07
N LEU A 203 5.54 -38.79 0.56
CA LEU A 203 4.54 -37.74 0.76
C LEU A 203 5.09 -36.55 1.55
N MET A 204 5.91 -36.81 2.58
CA MET A 204 6.51 -35.75 3.37
C MET A 204 7.46 -34.89 2.55
N ALA A 205 8.28 -35.52 1.69
CA ALA A 205 9.16 -34.82 0.77
C ALA A 205 8.39 -33.97 -0.25
N ALA A 206 7.27 -34.49 -0.76
CA ALA A 206 6.40 -33.77 -1.68
C ALA A 206 5.76 -32.52 -1.04
N VAL A 207 5.20 -32.67 0.16
CA VAL A 207 4.61 -31.55 0.93
C VAL A 207 5.68 -30.54 1.31
N TYR A 208 6.86 -30.96 1.75
CA TYR A 208 7.99 -30.08 2.06
C TYR A 208 8.34 -29.19 0.86
N LEU A 209 8.49 -29.77 -0.33
CA LEU A 209 8.84 -29.01 -1.54
C LEU A 209 7.73 -28.02 -1.90
N GLN A 210 6.47 -28.45 -1.90
CA GLN A 210 5.33 -27.60 -2.20
C GLN A 210 5.20 -26.43 -1.22
N VAL A 211 5.42 -26.69 0.07
CA VAL A 211 5.40 -25.66 1.11
C VAL A 211 6.55 -24.68 0.91
N SER A 212 7.76 -25.17 0.65
CA SER A 212 8.95 -24.33 0.44
C SER A 212 8.82 -23.40 -0.78
N ILE A 213 8.40 -23.93 -1.95
CA ILE A 213 8.25 -23.14 -3.19
C ILE A 213 7.28 -21.99 -2.98
N ILE A 214 6.07 -22.31 -2.54
CA ILE A 214 5.01 -21.31 -2.44
C ILE A 214 5.29 -20.30 -1.31
N SER A 215 5.95 -20.73 -0.22
CA SER A 215 6.26 -19.82 0.88
C SER A 215 7.20 -18.72 0.42
N GLN A 216 8.26 -19.04 -0.33
CA GLN A 216 9.14 -18.00 -0.85
C GLN A 216 8.51 -17.26 -2.04
N ALA A 217 7.68 -17.92 -2.85
CA ALA A 217 6.97 -17.26 -3.94
C ALA A 217 6.05 -16.14 -3.43
N LEU A 218 5.42 -16.32 -2.26
CA LEU A 218 4.57 -15.33 -1.60
C LEU A 218 5.28 -13.98 -1.38
N ILE A 219 6.62 -13.95 -1.25
CA ILE A 219 7.38 -12.69 -1.15
C ILE A 219 7.12 -11.81 -2.38
N PHE A 220 7.03 -12.39 -3.58
CA PHE A 220 6.78 -11.65 -4.82
C PHE A 220 5.37 -11.05 -4.90
N VAL A 221 4.38 -11.70 -4.30
CA VAL A 221 2.99 -11.19 -4.24
C VAL A 221 2.86 -10.08 -3.21
N THR A 222 3.43 -10.30 -2.02
CA THR A 222 3.32 -9.37 -0.88
C THR A 222 4.10 -8.08 -1.11
N ARG A 223 5.24 -8.13 -1.82
CA ARG A 223 6.00 -6.92 -2.18
C ARG A 223 5.29 -6.04 -3.21
N ALA A 224 4.51 -6.65 -4.12
CA ALA A 224 3.95 -5.95 -5.26
C ALA A 224 2.63 -5.27 -4.90
N ARG A 225 2.51 -3.97 -5.20
CA ARG A 225 1.23 -3.26 -5.08
C ARG A 225 0.31 -3.64 -6.24
N SER A 226 0.83 -3.65 -7.46
CA SER A 226 0.16 -4.18 -8.64
C SER A 226 0.41 -5.69 -8.78
N TRP A 227 0.28 -6.22 -9.98
CA TRP A 227 0.61 -7.60 -10.29
C TRP A 227 2.08 -7.90 -10.01
N PHE A 228 2.37 -9.10 -9.50
CA PHE A 228 3.73 -9.52 -9.13
C PHE A 228 4.71 -9.44 -10.32
N PHE A 229 4.22 -9.67 -11.55
CA PHE A 229 5.05 -9.68 -12.77
C PHE A 229 5.33 -8.29 -13.33
N VAL A 230 4.52 -7.28 -12.99
CA VAL A 230 4.72 -5.90 -13.45
C VAL A 230 5.82 -5.21 -12.64
N GLU A 231 5.88 -5.49 -11.34
CA GLU A 231 6.85 -4.87 -10.44
C GLU A 231 8.13 -5.70 -10.35
N ARG A 232 9.17 -5.25 -11.08
CA ARG A 232 10.46 -5.96 -11.13
C ARG A 232 11.06 -6.16 -9.73
N PRO A 233 11.40 -7.41 -9.35
CA PRO A 233 12.11 -7.71 -8.10
C PRO A 233 13.56 -7.24 -8.11
N GLY A 234 14.09 -6.95 -6.92
CA GLY A 234 15.53 -6.76 -6.74
C GLY A 234 16.30 -8.02 -7.13
N LEU A 235 17.47 -7.86 -7.77
CA LEU A 235 18.29 -8.98 -8.21
C LEU A 235 18.70 -9.90 -7.04
N LEU A 236 18.95 -9.32 -5.86
CA LEU A 236 19.26 -10.07 -4.65
C LEU A 236 18.11 -10.98 -4.21
N LEU A 237 16.87 -10.51 -4.31
CA LEU A 237 15.69 -11.29 -3.94
C LEU A 237 15.49 -12.47 -4.91
N VAL A 238 15.64 -12.23 -6.22
CA VAL A 238 15.55 -13.31 -7.22
C VAL A 238 16.68 -14.33 -7.04
N GLY A 239 17.90 -13.86 -6.84
CA GLY A 239 19.05 -14.75 -6.58
C GLY A 239 18.84 -15.60 -5.34
N ALA A 240 18.38 -15.01 -4.23
CA ALA A 240 18.10 -15.74 -2.99
C ALA A 240 16.97 -16.76 -3.17
N PHE A 241 15.88 -16.39 -3.87
CA PHE A 241 14.81 -17.32 -4.22
C PHE A 241 15.34 -18.51 -5.03
N LEU A 242 16.10 -18.27 -6.09
CA LEU A 242 16.60 -19.35 -6.95
C LEU A 242 17.54 -20.30 -6.19
N ILE A 243 18.45 -19.76 -5.36
CA ILE A 243 19.36 -20.58 -4.55
C ILE A 243 18.58 -21.40 -3.52
N ALA A 244 17.67 -20.78 -2.79
CA ALA A 244 16.92 -21.46 -1.74
C ALA A 244 15.96 -22.52 -2.33
N GLN A 245 15.36 -22.24 -3.49
CA GLN A 245 14.52 -23.21 -4.20
C GLN A 245 15.31 -24.35 -4.85
N LEU A 246 16.52 -24.07 -5.35
CA LEU A 246 17.42 -25.11 -5.82
C LEU A 246 17.78 -26.04 -4.66
N MET A 247 18.17 -25.50 -3.50
CA MET A 247 18.43 -26.29 -2.30
C MET A 247 17.21 -27.09 -1.86
N ALA A 248 16.03 -26.48 -1.80
CA ALA A 248 14.79 -27.16 -1.43
C ALA A 248 14.46 -28.31 -2.40
N THR A 249 14.63 -28.09 -3.71
CA THR A 249 14.38 -29.11 -4.74
C THR A 249 15.39 -30.26 -4.63
N LEU A 250 16.67 -29.97 -4.41
CA LEU A 250 17.69 -31.00 -4.23
C LEU A 250 17.44 -31.85 -2.99
N ILE A 251 17.03 -31.23 -1.88
CA ILE A 251 16.65 -31.94 -0.65
C ILE A 251 15.42 -32.83 -0.93
N ALA A 252 14.39 -32.30 -1.59
CA ALA A 252 13.19 -33.08 -1.93
C ALA A 252 13.46 -34.28 -2.84
N VAL A 253 14.36 -34.13 -3.81
CA VAL A 253 14.63 -35.15 -4.82
C VAL A 253 15.60 -36.24 -4.33
N TYR A 254 16.65 -35.86 -3.58
CA TYR A 254 17.75 -36.76 -3.26
C TYR A 254 17.86 -37.16 -1.78
N ALA A 255 17.24 -36.44 -0.84
CA ALA A 255 17.44 -36.73 0.58
C ALA A 255 16.72 -38.02 0.99
N ASN A 256 17.50 -38.99 1.48
CA ASN A 256 17.02 -40.18 2.15
C ASN A 256 17.50 -40.13 3.61
N TRP A 257 16.70 -39.50 4.46
CA TRP A 257 17.03 -39.30 5.88
C TRP A 257 16.03 -40.07 6.75
N PRO A 258 16.43 -41.23 7.29
CA PRO A 258 15.58 -42.03 8.16
C PRO A 258 15.13 -41.26 9.41
N PHE A 259 16.03 -40.44 9.98
CA PHE A 259 15.70 -39.64 11.18
C PHE A 259 14.60 -38.61 10.92
N ALA A 260 14.54 -38.08 9.68
CA ALA A 260 13.55 -37.09 9.30
C ALA A 260 12.30 -37.73 8.66
N LYS A 261 12.21 -39.08 8.59
CA LYS A 261 11.15 -39.81 7.88
C LYS A 261 10.99 -39.38 6.42
N MET A 262 12.10 -39.09 5.73
CA MET A 262 12.08 -38.54 4.37
C MET A 262 12.77 -39.47 3.39
N LYS A 263 12.12 -39.69 2.25
CA LYS A 263 12.68 -40.40 1.11
C LYS A 263 12.53 -39.55 -0.15
N GLY A 264 13.58 -39.52 -0.97
CA GLY A 264 13.63 -38.74 -2.20
C GLY A 264 12.60 -39.20 -3.23
N ILE A 265 11.84 -38.24 -3.77
CA ILE A 265 10.70 -38.50 -4.68
C ILE A 265 11.08 -38.53 -6.17
N GLY A 266 12.33 -38.21 -6.49
CA GLY A 266 12.82 -38.12 -7.87
C GLY A 266 12.40 -36.83 -8.60
N TRP A 267 13.07 -36.54 -9.72
CA TRP A 267 12.87 -35.31 -10.49
C TRP A 267 11.48 -35.21 -11.14
N SER A 268 10.88 -36.35 -11.53
CA SER A 268 9.56 -36.36 -12.15
C SER A 268 8.50 -35.76 -11.23
N TRP A 269 8.49 -36.16 -9.96
CA TRP A 269 7.63 -35.55 -8.95
C TRP A 269 8.04 -34.12 -8.62
N GLY A 270 9.34 -33.82 -8.56
CA GLY A 270 9.83 -32.46 -8.38
C GLY A 270 9.24 -31.47 -9.39
N MET A 271 9.21 -31.83 -10.68
CA MET A 271 8.63 -30.99 -11.74
C MET A 271 7.10 -30.85 -11.62
N VAL A 272 6.39 -31.92 -11.27
CA VAL A 272 4.93 -31.87 -11.05
C VAL A 272 4.58 -30.93 -9.89
N ILE A 273 5.37 -30.96 -8.81
CA ILE A 273 5.17 -30.08 -7.65
C ILE A 273 5.47 -28.63 -8.01
N TRP A 274 6.51 -28.37 -8.80
CA TRP A 274 6.79 -27.05 -9.35
C TRP A 274 5.62 -26.52 -10.19
N LEU A 275 5.09 -27.35 -11.09
CA LEU A 275 3.94 -26.99 -11.91
C LEU A 275 2.72 -26.65 -11.04
N PHE A 276 2.39 -27.52 -10.09
CA PHE A 276 1.27 -27.29 -9.16
C PHE A 276 1.46 -26.00 -8.35
N SER A 277 2.69 -25.73 -7.90
CA SER A 277 3.04 -24.54 -7.13
C SER A 277 2.90 -23.27 -7.97
N ILE A 278 3.33 -23.30 -9.24
CA ILE A 278 3.17 -22.17 -10.17
C ILE A 278 1.68 -21.90 -10.43
N VAL A 279 0.87 -22.93 -10.67
CA VAL A 279 -0.58 -22.78 -10.89
C VAL A 279 -1.27 -22.20 -9.66
N THR A 280 -0.91 -22.68 -8.46
CA THR A 280 -1.42 -22.18 -7.18
C THR A 280 -0.97 -20.74 -6.88
N PHE A 281 0.15 -20.32 -7.46
CA PHE A 281 0.70 -18.99 -7.22
C PHE A 281 -0.08 -17.88 -7.93
N PHE A 282 -0.57 -18.10 -9.16
CA PHE A 282 -1.26 -17.05 -9.94
C PHE A 282 -2.50 -16.45 -9.26
N PRO A 283 -3.41 -17.24 -8.64
CA PRO A 283 -4.58 -16.68 -7.96
C PRO A 283 -4.26 -15.78 -6.76
N LEU A 284 -3.06 -15.86 -6.17
CA LEU A 284 -2.70 -15.05 -4.99
C LEU A 284 -2.83 -13.54 -5.24
N ASP A 285 -2.49 -13.08 -6.44
CA ASP A 285 -2.64 -11.68 -6.80
C ASP A 285 -4.12 -11.26 -6.86
N ILE A 286 -5.00 -12.15 -7.32
CA ILE A 286 -6.45 -11.92 -7.35
C ILE A 286 -6.97 -11.79 -5.91
N PHE A 287 -6.58 -12.70 -5.01
CA PHE A 287 -6.93 -12.60 -3.59
C PHE A 287 -6.42 -11.30 -2.97
N LYS A 288 -5.16 -10.93 -3.24
CA LYS A 288 -4.58 -9.67 -2.78
C LYS A 288 -5.41 -8.45 -3.21
N PHE A 289 -5.83 -8.39 -4.47
CA PHE A 289 -6.66 -7.28 -4.97
C PHE A 289 -8.05 -7.30 -4.36
N ALA A 290 -8.68 -8.47 -4.25
CA ALA A 290 -9.99 -8.62 -3.63
C ALA A 290 -9.97 -8.11 -2.19
N ILE A 291 -9.01 -8.53 -1.37
CA ILE A 291 -8.90 -8.14 0.03
C ILE A 291 -8.71 -6.63 0.18
N ARG A 292 -7.81 -6.03 -0.60
CA ARG A 292 -7.62 -4.56 -0.58
C ARG A 292 -8.87 -3.82 -1.01
N TYR A 293 -9.59 -4.33 -2.00
CA TYR A 293 -10.86 -3.74 -2.43
C TYR A 293 -11.92 -3.80 -1.32
N PHE A 294 -12.08 -4.94 -0.65
CA PHE A 294 -12.99 -5.08 0.49
C PHE A 294 -12.61 -4.18 1.67
N LEU A 295 -11.32 -4.11 2.02
CA LEU A 295 -10.82 -3.30 3.13
C LEU A 295 -10.83 -1.79 2.84
N SER A 296 -10.86 -1.39 1.56
CA SER A 296 -10.99 0.01 1.16
C SER A 296 -12.38 0.60 1.39
N GLY A 297 -13.35 -0.20 1.86
CA GLY A 297 -14.74 0.26 2.09
C GLY A 297 -15.56 0.43 0.81
N LYS A 298 -14.92 0.57 -0.37
CA LYS A 298 -15.61 0.69 -1.67
C LYS A 298 -16.57 -0.46 -1.97
N ALA A 299 -16.27 -1.68 -1.52
CA ALA A 299 -17.18 -2.81 -1.66
C ALA A 299 -18.49 -2.61 -0.88
N TRP A 300 -18.40 -2.03 0.32
CA TRP A 300 -19.56 -1.73 1.15
C TRP A 300 -20.33 -0.54 0.60
N ASN A 301 -19.64 0.55 0.21
CA ASN A 301 -20.27 1.71 -0.41
C ASN A 301 -21.02 1.32 -1.69
N ASN A 302 -20.41 0.53 -2.58
CA ASN A 302 -21.08 0.04 -3.79
C ASN A 302 -22.25 -0.92 -3.49
N ALA A 303 -22.20 -1.70 -2.41
CA ALA A 303 -23.29 -2.60 -2.02
C ALA A 303 -24.47 -1.83 -1.38
N PHE A 304 -24.19 -0.78 -0.60
CA PHE A 304 -25.19 0.13 -0.07
C PHE A 304 -25.79 1.01 -1.18
N ASP A 305 -24.96 1.53 -2.09
CA ASP A 305 -25.41 2.30 -3.26
C ASP A 305 -26.22 1.43 -4.25
N ASN A 306 -25.85 0.16 -4.45
CA ASN A 306 -26.69 -0.74 -5.23
C ASN A 306 -28.00 -1.09 -4.50
N LYS A 307 -27.98 -1.24 -3.16
CA LYS A 307 -29.22 -1.45 -2.40
C LYS A 307 -30.14 -0.23 -2.40
N THR A 308 -29.59 1.00 -2.43
CA THR A 308 -30.38 2.21 -2.65
C THR A 308 -30.87 2.31 -4.10
N ALA A 309 -30.11 1.78 -5.09
CA ALA A 309 -30.54 1.68 -6.48
C ALA A 309 -31.67 0.67 -6.73
N PHE A 310 -31.82 -0.35 -5.87
CA PHE A 310 -32.94 -1.30 -5.89
C PHE A 310 -34.10 -0.91 -4.97
N ALA A 311 -33.98 0.17 -4.19
CA ALA A 311 -35.15 0.80 -3.59
C ALA A 311 -35.88 1.58 -4.70
N ASN A 312 -37.15 1.26 -4.92
CA ASN A 312 -38.03 1.88 -5.91
C ASN A 312 -38.23 3.40 -5.65
N GLU A 313 -37.22 4.23 -5.88
CA GLU A 313 -37.44 5.65 -6.16
C GLU A 313 -37.68 5.82 -7.67
N LEU A 314 -38.95 6.07 -8.02
CA LEU A 314 -39.41 6.31 -9.39
C LEU A 314 -38.80 7.57 -10.04
N ASP A 315 -38.10 8.41 -9.28
CA ASP A 315 -37.55 9.70 -9.74
C ASP A 315 -36.10 9.90 -9.24
N TYR A 316 -35.20 9.04 -9.70
CA TYR A 316 -33.77 9.15 -9.37
C TYR A 316 -33.23 10.54 -9.74
N GLY A 317 -32.87 11.32 -8.72
CA GLY A 317 -32.17 12.60 -8.87
C GLY A 317 -33.05 13.84 -9.01
N LYS A 318 -34.38 13.74 -9.04
CA LYS A 318 -35.25 14.93 -9.13
C LYS A 318 -35.24 15.73 -7.82
N SER A 319 -35.43 15.05 -6.69
CA SER A 319 -35.32 15.65 -5.34
C SER A 319 -33.92 16.23 -5.07
N LYS A 320 -32.87 15.54 -5.51
CA LYS A 320 -31.47 16.00 -5.39
C LYS A 320 -31.19 17.21 -6.29
N ARG A 321 -31.71 17.26 -7.52
CA ARG A 321 -31.62 18.43 -8.41
C ARG A 321 -32.43 19.60 -7.89
N GLU A 322 -33.60 19.37 -7.30
CA GLU A 322 -34.40 20.41 -6.64
C GLU A 322 -33.69 20.97 -5.41
N ALA A 323 -33.04 20.12 -4.60
CA ALA A 323 -32.21 20.56 -3.48
C ALA A 323 -30.99 21.35 -3.94
N GLN A 324 -30.28 20.90 -4.99
CA GLN A 324 -29.16 21.64 -5.59
C GLN A 324 -29.61 22.96 -6.21
N TRP A 325 -30.76 22.99 -6.89
CA TRP A 325 -31.33 24.21 -7.45
C TRP A 325 -31.73 25.18 -6.34
N ALA A 326 -32.36 24.71 -5.26
CA ALA A 326 -32.70 25.53 -4.11
C ALA A 326 -31.45 26.09 -3.39
N ILE A 327 -30.37 25.30 -3.29
CA ILE A 327 -29.09 25.75 -2.72
C ILE A 327 -28.43 26.78 -3.63
N ALA A 328 -28.36 26.53 -4.94
CA ALA A 328 -27.80 27.45 -5.93
C ALA A 328 -28.58 28.78 -6.00
N GLN A 329 -29.91 28.73 -5.82
CA GLN A 329 -30.75 29.92 -5.81
C GLN A 329 -30.61 30.73 -4.52
N ARG A 330 -30.35 30.05 -3.38
CA ARG A 330 -30.02 30.68 -2.10
C ARG A 330 -28.64 31.33 -2.10
N SER A 331 -27.63 30.71 -2.72
CA SER A 331 -26.29 31.31 -2.86
C SER A 331 -26.28 32.52 -3.80
N LEU A 332 -27.10 32.50 -4.86
CA LEU A 332 -27.28 33.64 -5.78
C LEU A 332 -27.85 34.89 -5.08
N HIS A 333 -28.63 34.71 -4.01
CA HIS A 333 -29.23 35.81 -3.23
C HIS A 333 -28.36 36.27 -2.04
N GLY A 334 -27.11 35.80 -1.93
CA GLY A 334 -26.17 36.27 -0.90
C GLY A 334 -26.49 35.85 0.53
N LEU A 335 -27.40 34.88 0.74
CA LEU A 335 -27.71 34.33 2.05
C LEU A 335 -26.79 33.12 2.33
N GLN A 336 -25.75 33.34 3.13
CA GLN A 336 -24.89 32.26 3.62
C GLN A 336 -25.58 31.55 4.80
N GLN A 337 -25.76 30.23 4.70
CA GLN A 337 -26.43 29.47 5.75
C GLN A 337 -25.44 29.06 6.85
N ALA A 338 -25.88 29.18 8.10
CA ALA A 338 -25.16 28.70 9.27
C ALA A 338 -24.96 27.17 9.20
N GLU A 339 -23.75 26.71 9.53
CA GLU A 339 -23.37 25.30 9.60
C GLU A 339 -24.19 24.56 10.66
N THR A 340 -25.28 23.91 10.26
CA THR A 340 -25.95 22.93 11.12
C THR A 340 -25.26 21.58 11.00
N SER A 341 -24.57 21.23 12.08
CA SER A 341 -24.09 19.92 12.49
C SER A 341 -24.99 18.74 12.05
N THR A 342 -24.52 17.92 11.13
CA THR A 342 -24.87 16.49 11.03
C THR A 342 -23.67 15.73 10.47
N ALA A 343 -22.70 15.51 11.35
CA ALA A 343 -21.68 14.49 11.16
C ALA A 343 -22.37 13.13 11.28
N LEU A 344 -22.63 12.44 10.17
CA LEU A 344 -22.86 10.98 10.17
C LEU A 344 -22.61 10.28 8.83
N PHE A 345 -22.37 10.98 7.70
CA PHE A 345 -21.96 10.34 6.44
C PHE A 345 -20.96 11.21 5.68
N ASP A 346 -19.72 10.73 5.54
CA ASP A 346 -18.53 11.45 5.04
C ASP A 346 -18.24 11.19 3.54
N ASP A 347 -19.28 10.95 2.71
CA ASP A 347 -19.12 10.66 1.27
C ASP A 347 -19.50 11.84 0.35
N ASN A 348 -19.88 12.99 0.91
CA ASN A 348 -20.41 14.14 0.13
C ASN A 348 -19.36 15.19 -0.27
N LYS A 349 -18.08 15.06 0.11
CA LYS A 349 -17.06 16.09 -0.17
C LYS A 349 -16.53 16.08 -1.60
N ASP A 350 -16.34 14.90 -2.21
CA ASP A 350 -15.66 14.79 -3.52
C ASP A 350 -16.42 15.48 -4.67
N TYR A 351 -17.76 15.54 -4.62
CA TYR A 351 -18.58 16.16 -5.66
C TYR A 351 -18.80 17.67 -5.45
N LEU A 352 -18.76 18.14 -4.20
CA LEU A 352 -18.82 19.57 -3.85
C LEU A 352 -17.53 20.27 -4.30
N GLU A 353 -16.37 19.62 -4.11
CA GLU A 353 -15.07 20.15 -4.58
C GLU A 353 -15.01 20.27 -6.11
N LEU A 354 -15.54 19.29 -6.85
CA LEU A 354 -15.61 19.34 -8.32
C LEU A 354 -16.47 20.52 -8.83
N SER A 355 -17.56 20.83 -8.11
CA SER A 355 -18.43 21.98 -8.42
C SER A 355 -17.74 23.31 -8.11
N GLU A 356 -17.06 23.43 -6.96
CA GLU A 356 -16.30 24.64 -6.62
C GLU A 356 -15.12 24.87 -7.56
N ILE A 357 -14.39 23.81 -7.93
CA ILE A 357 -13.28 23.89 -8.89
C ILE A 357 -13.80 24.32 -10.27
N ALA A 358 -14.96 23.80 -10.71
CA ALA A 358 -15.59 24.21 -11.96
C ALA A 358 -16.08 25.67 -11.91
N GLU A 359 -16.62 26.12 -10.77
CA GLU A 359 -17.08 27.50 -10.60
C GLU A 359 -15.92 28.50 -10.50
N GLN A 360 -14.84 28.14 -9.80
CA GLN A 360 -13.59 28.91 -9.77
C GLN A 360 -12.93 28.97 -11.15
N ALA A 361 -12.93 27.87 -11.91
CA ALA A 361 -12.44 27.85 -13.29
C ALA A 361 -13.29 28.76 -14.20
N LYS A 362 -14.62 28.75 -14.04
CA LYS A 362 -15.54 29.63 -14.76
C LYS A 362 -15.30 31.11 -14.43
N ARG A 363 -15.15 31.47 -13.15
CA ARG A 363 -14.81 32.85 -12.72
C ARG A 363 -13.46 33.29 -13.27
N ARG A 364 -12.44 32.43 -13.26
CA ARG A 364 -11.13 32.73 -13.86
C ARG A 364 -11.23 32.95 -15.37
N ALA A 365 -12.02 32.14 -16.06
CA ALA A 365 -12.27 32.30 -17.50
C ALA A 365 -13.03 33.60 -17.81
N GLU A 366 -14.00 33.98 -16.98
CA GLU A 366 -14.78 35.21 -17.14
C GLU A 366 -13.94 36.47 -16.85
N ILE A 367 -13.10 36.43 -15.81
CA ILE A 367 -12.11 37.49 -15.54
C ILE A 367 -11.11 37.60 -16.69
N ALA A 368 -10.61 36.49 -17.24
CA ALA A 368 -9.72 36.51 -18.40
C ALA A 368 -10.42 37.11 -19.63
N ARG A 369 -11.67 36.75 -19.90
CA ARG A 369 -12.49 37.29 -20.99
C ARG A 369 -12.75 38.78 -20.84
N LEU A 370 -13.06 39.25 -19.63
CA LEU A 370 -13.23 40.68 -19.33
C LEU A 370 -11.90 41.44 -19.51
N ARG A 371 -10.77 40.82 -19.17
CA ARG A 371 -9.44 41.39 -19.40
C ARG A 371 -9.13 41.54 -20.89
N GLU A 372 -9.52 40.56 -21.72
CA GLU A 372 -9.41 40.65 -23.20
C GLU A 372 -10.27 41.78 -23.79
N LEU A 373 -11.45 42.03 -23.23
CA LEU A 373 -12.39 43.04 -23.73
C LEU A 373 -12.06 44.46 -23.27
N HIS A 374 -11.62 44.64 -22.02
CA HIS A 374 -11.48 45.97 -21.41
C HIS A 374 -10.04 46.49 -21.35
N THR A 375 -9.03 45.65 -21.59
CA THR A 375 -7.63 46.09 -21.54
C THR A 375 -6.99 46.01 -22.92
N LEU A 376 -6.29 47.08 -23.31
CA LEU A 376 -5.52 47.15 -24.55
C LEU A 376 -4.50 45.99 -24.66
N LYS A 377 -3.88 45.62 -23.54
CA LYS A 377 -2.97 44.47 -23.44
C LYS A 377 -3.67 43.14 -23.74
N GLY A 378 -4.83 42.88 -23.14
CA GLY A 378 -5.60 41.67 -23.40
C GLY A 378 -6.10 41.57 -24.84
N HIS A 379 -6.46 42.70 -25.46
CA HIS A 379 -6.85 42.75 -26.86
C HIS A 379 -5.69 42.42 -27.81
N VAL A 380 -4.49 42.96 -27.52
CA VAL A 380 -3.27 42.67 -28.29
C VAL A 380 -2.88 41.19 -28.15
N GLU A 381 -2.87 40.63 -26.93
CA GLU A 381 -2.55 39.22 -26.67
C GLU A 381 -3.53 38.27 -27.39
N SER A 382 -4.83 38.59 -27.39
CA SER A 382 -5.87 37.83 -28.09
C SER A 382 -5.66 37.81 -29.61
N VAL A 383 -5.37 38.96 -30.22
CA VAL A 383 -5.13 39.08 -31.68
C VAL A 383 -3.85 38.36 -32.10
N VAL A 384 -2.79 38.44 -31.28
CA VAL A 384 -1.51 37.75 -31.50
C VAL A 384 -1.72 36.22 -31.46
N LYS A 385 -2.51 35.74 -30.49
CA LYS A 385 -2.85 34.32 -30.34
C LYS A 385 -3.73 33.81 -31.48
N LEU A 386 -4.69 34.60 -31.97
CA LEU A 386 -5.53 34.28 -33.14
C LEU A 386 -4.72 34.20 -34.45
N LYS A 387 -3.64 34.97 -34.56
CA LYS A 387 -2.73 34.95 -35.72
C LYS A 387 -1.61 33.90 -35.60
N GLY A 388 -1.57 33.13 -34.51
CA GLY A 388 -0.58 32.06 -34.32
C GLY A 388 0.86 32.56 -34.16
N LEU A 389 1.05 33.78 -33.66
CA LEU A 389 2.36 34.39 -33.44
C LEU A 389 2.86 34.10 -32.01
N ASP A 390 4.14 33.77 -31.86
CA ASP A 390 4.75 33.40 -30.57
C ASP A 390 4.97 34.62 -29.67
N ILE A 391 4.31 34.63 -28.51
CA ILE A 391 4.23 35.78 -27.58
C ILE A 391 5.57 36.04 -26.87
N ASP A 392 6.44 35.04 -26.76
CA ASP A 392 7.71 35.13 -26.02
C ASP A 392 8.78 36.00 -26.69
N THR A 393 8.55 36.45 -27.93
CA THR A 393 9.49 37.33 -28.67
C THR A 393 9.24 38.83 -28.47
N ILE A 394 8.13 39.23 -27.84
CA ILE A 394 7.81 40.65 -27.60
C ILE A 394 8.31 41.05 -26.21
N GLN A 395 9.56 41.50 -26.14
CA GLN A 395 10.13 42.13 -24.94
C GLN A 395 9.32 43.37 -24.55
N ASN A 396 8.60 43.29 -23.43
CA ASN A 396 7.88 44.40 -22.83
C ASN A 396 8.86 45.33 -22.08
N HIS A 397 9.38 46.34 -22.77
CA HIS A 397 9.86 47.56 -22.15
C HIS A 397 8.85 48.67 -22.43
N TYR A 398 7.88 48.92 -21.54
CA TYR A 398 7.32 50.25 -21.32
C TYR A 398 6.71 50.34 -19.92
N THR A 399 7.24 51.27 -19.14
CA THR A 399 6.66 51.86 -17.92
C THR A 399 5.57 52.85 -18.29
N VAL A 400 4.38 52.72 -17.69
CA VAL A 400 3.63 53.80 -17.02
C VAL A 400 2.84 53.16 -15.89
#